data_AF-A0AAV0CKP4-F1
#
_entry.id   AF-A0AAV0CKP4-F1
#
_cell.length_a   1.000
_cell.length_b   1.000
_cell.length_c   1.000
_cell.angle_alpha   90.00
_cell.angle_beta   90.00
_cell.angle_gamma   90.00
#
_symmetry.space_group_name_H-M   'P 1'
#
loop_
_entity.id
_entity.type
_entity.pdbx_description
1 polymer ?
#
loop_
_entity_poly.entity_id
_entity_poly.type
_entity_poly.pdbx_seq_one_letter_code
_entity_poly.pdbx_strand_id
1 'polypeptide(L)'
;MLSEIQEQQCVMKTYEITMKKMQGEIERKGALVSSIRKDLEGIRAGNKSLERMLSASGSSSILDAVKFSDSVNPKDFVTALHYAMRSVRNFVKHLIRDMERASWDIDAAAAAAIHGGVSFGRKSHRAFAFESFVCREMFDGFDVPCFSAGQRQQREFFFDQFKKLKQEVNHYPPSYSPLGRFLKTKYLLLVHPKMEFSFSGNLAQRKMVNAGEFPDTDFFKAFAEMGRRIWLLHCLAFSCGEEQQVSIFQVRRRARFSGVYMESVTGGEICSGVAAFTVVPGFHVGRSVVQSQVYLYPLRTPGAAAGNQFSSIAAVVDRQEKRTVFIT
;
A
#
# COMPACT_ATOMS: atom_id res chain seq x y z
N MET A 1 -27.07 67.06 -45.90
CA MET A 1 -28.27 66.95 -45.04
C MET A 1 -28.95 65.57 -45.11
N LEU A 2 -29.63 65.17 -46.20
CA LEU A 2 -30.30 63.84 -46.26
C LEU A 2 -29.33 62.65 -46.20
N SER A 3 -28.19 62.73 -46.90
CA SER A 3 -27.16 61.68 -46.88
C SER A 3 -26.52 61.49 -45.50
N GLU A 4 -26.27 62.58 -44.75
CA GLU A 4 -25.70 62.53 -43.40
C GLU A 4 -26.69 61.94 -42.39
N ILE A 5 -27.99 62.24 -42.53
CA ILE A 5 -29.05 61.65 -41.70
C ILE A 5 -29.13 60.14 -41.94
N GLN A 6 -29.03 59.70 -43.20
CA GLN A 6 -29.05 58.28 -43.56
C GLN A 6 -27.80 57.53 -43.03
N GLU A 7 -26.63 58.17 -43.08
CA GLU A 7 -25.39 57.64 -42.50
C GLU A 7 -25.50 57.49 -40.98
N GLN A 8 -25.98 58.51 -40.27
CA GLN A 8 -26.21 58.45 -38.82
C GLN A 8 -27.21 57.35 -38.44
N GLN A 9 -28.27 57.16 -39.22
CA GLN A 9 -29.22 56.05 -39.00
C GLN A 9 -28.57 54.67 -39.21
N CYS A 10 -27.67 54.53 -40.18
CA CYS A 10 -26.93 53.29 -40.41
C CYS A 10 -25.99 52.97 -39.23
N VAL A 11 -25.30 54.00 -38.72
CA VAL A 11 -24.43 53.91 -37.55
C VAL A 11 -25.22 53.52 -36.30
N MET A 12 -26.38 54.14 -36.06
CA MET A 12 -27.27 53.77 -34.95
C MET A 12 -27.70 52.30 -34.99
N LYS A 13 -28.11 51.81 -36.17
CA LYS A 13 -28.47 50.38 -36.35
C LYS A 13 -27.28 49.45 -36.05
N THR A 14 -26.07 49.84 -36.44
CA THR A 14 -24.86 49.08 -36.18
C THR A 14 -24.55 48.99 -34.68
N TYR A 15 -24.71 50.09 -33.95
CA TYR A 15 -24.59 50.10 -32.49
C TYR A 15 -25.68 49.26 -31.81
N GLU A 16 -26.92 49.32 -32.28
CA GLU A 16 -28.02 48.52 -31.75
C GLU A 16 -27.77 47.01 -31.91
N ILE A 17 -27.30 46.58 -33.09
CA ILE A 17 -26.92 45.17 -33.35
C ILE A 17 -25.77 44.75 -32.44
N THR A 18 -24.75 45.59 -32.30
CA THR A 18 -23.58 45.30 -31.45
C THR A 18 -23.98 45.20 -29.97
N MET A 19 -24.85 46.09 -29.51
CA MET A 19 -25.39 46.08 -28.15
C MET A 19 -26.20 44.79 -27.88
N LYS A 20 -27.09 44.39 -28.80
CA LYS A 20 -27.84 43.12 -28.69
C LYS A 20 -26.90 41.91 -28.67
N LYS A 21 -25.84 41.92 -29.49
CA LYS A 21 -24.82 40.85 -29.49
C LYS A 21 -24.10 40.77 -28.15
N MET A 22 -23.62 41.90 -27.62
CA MET A 22 -22.93 41.96 -26.33
C MET A 22 -23.85 41.53 -25.18
N GLN A 23 -25.11 41.94 -25.20
CA GLN A 23 -26.12 41.52 -24.22
C GLN A 23 -26.28 39.99 -24.23
N GLY A 24 -26.39 39.38 -25.41
CA GLY A 24 -26.43 37.92 -25.54
C GLY A 24 -25.14 37.22 -25.08
N GLU A 25 -23.98 37.85 -25.21
CA GLU A 25 -22.73 37.31 -24.64
C GLU A 25 -22.68 37.38 -23.11
N ILE A 26 -23.17 38.47 -22.53
CA ILE A 26 -23.26 38.66 -21.07
C ILE A 26 -24.17 37.58 -20.47
N GLU A 27 -25.34 37.36 -21.06
CA GLU A 27 -26.30 36.34 -20.61
C GLU A 27 -25.71 34.92 -20.72
N ARG A 28 -25.05 34.61 -21.84
CA ARG A 28 -24.40 33.31 -22.04
C ARG A 28 -23.26 33.06 -21.04
N LYS A 29 -22.41 34.07 -20.80
CA LYS A 29 -21.34 34.00 -19.79
C LYS A 29 -21.92 33.90 -18.38
N GLY A 30 -23.02 34.61 -18.10
CA GLY A 30 -23.75 34.51 -16.83
C GLY A 30 -24.28 33.09 -16.57
N ALA A 31 -24.87 32.45 -17.58
CA ALA A 31 -25.32 31.06 -17.49
C ALA A 31 -24.15 30.09 -17.25
N LEU A 32 -23.02 30.29 -17.94
CA LEU A 32 -21.82 29.47 -17.76
C LEU A 32 -21.23 29.61 -16.35
N VAL A 33 -21.12 30.84 -15.83
CA VAL A 33 -20.64 31.09 -14.45
C VAL A 33 -21.53 30.41 -13.42
N SER A 34 -22.86 30.48 -13.60
CA SER A 34 -23.83 29.80 -12.73
C SER A 34 -23.67 28.28 -12.78
N SER A 35 -23.45 27.69 -13.97
CA SER A 35 -23.19 26.25 -14.12
C SER A 35 -21.91 25.83 -13.40
N ILE A 36 -20.80 26.56 -13.62
CA ILE A 36 -19.50 26.25 -13.01
C ILE A 36 -19.57 26.37 -11.48
N ARG A 37 -20.29 27.37 -10.95
CA ARG A 37 -20.51 27.51 -9.50
C ARG A 37 -21.25 26.30 -8.91
N LYS A 38 -22.29 25.82 -9.61
CA LYS A 38 -23.04 24.62 -9.21
C LYS A 38 -22.16 23.38 -9.22
N ASP A 39 -21.32 23.22 -10.23
CA ASP A 39 -20.37 22.10 -10.32
C ASP A 39 -19.35 22.15 -9.19
N LEU A 40 -18.80 23.33 -8.89
CA LEU A 40 -17.90 23.54 -7.75
C LEU A 40 -18.55 23.19 -6.41
N GLU A 41 -19.80 23.59 -6.19
CA GLU A 41 -20.56 23.22 -4.99
C GLU A 41 -20.78 21.70 -4.89
N GLY A 42 -21.11 21.06 -6.01
CA GLY A 42 -21.23 19.59 -6.09
C GLY A 42 -19.92 18.87 -5.75
N ILE A 43 -18.80 19.31 -6.33
CA ILE A 43 -17.46 18.78 -6.04
C ILE A 43 -17.10 19.03 -4.57
N ARG A 44 -17.37 20.22 -4.04
CA ARG A 44 -17.11 20.57 -2.63
C ARG A 44 -17.92 19.72 -1.67
N ALA A 45 -19.19 19.48 -1.97
CA ALA A 45 -20.06 18.60 -1.19
C ALA A 45 -19.57 17.14 -1.24
N GLY A 46 -19.17 16.67 -2.43
CA GLY A 46 -18.55 15.37 -2.64
C GLY A 46 -17.26 15.20 -1.82
N ASN A 47 -16.36 16.18 -1.87
CA ASN A 47 -15.13 16.20 -1.09
C ASN A 47 -15.43 16.19 0.42
N LYS A 48 -16.38 17.00 0.91
CA LYS A 48 -16.80 17.00 2.32
C LYS A 48 -17.43 15.66 2.74
N SER A 49 -18.07 14.96 1.82
CA SER A 49 -18.61 13.60 2.06
C SER A 49 -17.48 12.57 2.13
N LEU A 50 -16.53 12.62 1.21
CA LEU A 50 -15.34 11.77 1.20
C LEU A 50 -14.47 12.01 2.45
N GLU A 51 -14.30 13.25 2.88
CA GLU A 51 -13.58 13.62 4.10
C GLU A 51 -14.28 13.08 5.36
N ARG A 52 -15.61 13.13 5.41
CA ARG A 52 -16.41 12.48 6.46
C ARG A 52 -16.26 10.96 6.42
N MET A 53 -16.25 10.35 5.23
CA MET A 53 -16.03 8.91 5.07
C MET A 53 -14.61 8.48 5.45
N LEU A 54 -13.60 9.30 5.17
CA LEU A 54 -12.20 9.06 5.54
C LEU A 54 -12.01 9.20 7.05
N SER A 55 -12.62 10.23 7.65
CA SER A 55 -12.65 10.42 9.11
C SER A 55 -13.41 9.30 9.83
N ALA A 56 -14.53 8.84 9.27
CA ALA A 56 -15.29 7.69 9.78
C ALA A 56 -14.61 6.33 9.50
N SER A 57 -13.79 6.23 8.44
CA SER A 57 -12.98 5.04 8.12
C SER A 57 -11.72 4.87 8.99
N GLY A 58 -11.55 5.72 10.01
CA GLY A 58 -10.88 5.32 11.24
C GLY A 58 -9.36 5.18 11.22
N SER A 59 -8.65 5.76 10.24
CA SER A 59 -7.17 5.66 10.24
C SER A 59 -6.50 6.45 11.38
N SER A 60 -7.18 7.47 11.95
CA SER A 60 -6.71 8.26 13.09
C SER A 60 -7.41 7.86 14.40
N SER A 61 -8.75 7.75 14.40
CA SER A 61 -9.54 7.58 15.63
C SER A 61 -9.38 6.22 16.31
N ILE A 62 -9.01 5.16 15.56
CA ILE A 62 -8.79 3.85 16.17
C ILE A 62 -7.37 3.75 16.78
N LEU A 63 -6.38 4.44 16.21
CA LEU A 63 -5.08 4.55 16.86
C LEU A 63 -5.13 5.45 18.11
N ASP A 64 -6.15 6.32 18.25
CA ASP A 64 -6.44 7.11 19.48
C ASP A 64 -6.84 6.28 20.69
N ALA A 65 -7.29 5.05 20.48
CA ALA A 65 -7.57 4.11 21.56
C ALA A 65 -6.32 3.43 22.13
N VAL A 66 -5.18 3.46 21.41
CA VAL A 66 -3.92 2.84 21.85
C VAL A 66 -3.31 3.69 22.97
N LYS A 67 -3.68 3.39 24.21
CA LYS A 67 -3.10 4.00 25.40
C LYS A 67 -1.71 3.42 25.67
N PHE A 68 -0.78 4.25 26.15
CA PHE A 68 0.47 3.76 26.73
C PHE A 68 0.10 2.98 27.98
N SER A 69 0.14 1.67 27.89
CA SER A 69 0.08 0.76 29.01
C SER A 69 1.27 -0.17 28.86
N ASP A 70 1.78 -0.73 29.95
CA ASP A 70 2.92 -1.64 29.88
C ASP A 70 2.65 -2.91 29.05
N SER A 71 1.37 -3.17 28.78
CA SER A 71 0.90 -4.14 27.80
C SER A 71 0.34 -3.46 26.55
N VAL A 72 0.95 -3.71 25.39
CA VAL A 72 0.26 -3.51 24.10
C VAL A 72 -0.84 -4.55 24.01
N ASN A 73 -2.08 -4.11 23.81
CA ASN A 73 -3.19 -5.03 23.61
C ASN A 73 -2.99 -5.76 22.27
N PRO A 74 -2.99 -7.10 22.22
CA PRO A 74 -2.91 -7.84 20.95
C PRO A 74 -3.93 -7.38 19.91
N LYS A 75 -5.09 -6.87 20.35
CA LYS A 75 -6.11 -6.30 19.46
C LYS A 75 -5.63 -5.03 18.75
N ASP A 76 -4.85 -4.19 19.41
CA ASP A 76 -4.30 -2.96 18.84
C ASP A 76 -3.27 -3.29 17.75
N PHE A 77 -2.43 -4.30 18.01
CA PHE A 77 -1.47 -4.81 17.03
C PHE A 77 -2.18 -5.39 15.80
N VAL A 78 -3.19 -6.25 16.00
CA VAL A 78 -3.98 -6.83 14.89
C VAL A 78 -4.67 -5.73 14.08
N THR A 79 -5.16 -4.68 14.74
CA THR A 79 -5.80 -3.55 14.08
C THR A 79 -4.80 -2.74 13.25
N ALA A 80 -3.64 -2.42 13.82
CA ALA A 80 -2.56 -1.75 13.09
C ALA A 80 -2.07 -2.59 11.89
N LEU A 81 -1.96 -3.91 12.07
CA LEU A 81 -1.62 -4.85 11.00
C LEU A 81 -2.68 -4.84 9.90
N HIS A 82 -3.97 -4.82 10.25
CA HIS A 82 -5.05 -4.72 9.27
C HIS A 82 -4.93 -3.45 8.42
N TYR A 83 -4.63 -2.30 9.04
CA TYR A 83 -4.40 -1.05 8.31
C TYR A 83 -3.18 -1.11 7.40
N ALA A 84 -2.07 -1.67 7.88
CA ALA A 84 -0.89 -1.91 7.06
C ALA A 84 -1.19 -2.83 5.88
N MET A 85 -1.95 -3.90 6.08
CA MET A 85 -2.33 -4.80 4.99
C MET A 85 -3.30 -4.17 4.00
N ARG A 86 -4.18 -3.27 4.45
CA ARG A 86 -5.03 -2.48 3.54
C ARG A 86 -4.20 -1.56 2.66
N SER A 87 -3.17 -0.89 3.20
CA SER A 87 -2.29 -0.04 2.40
C SER A 87 -1.39 -0.86 1.46
N VAL A 88 -0.91 -2.03 1.87
CA VAL A 88 -0.22 -3.00 0.98
C VAL A 88 -1.09 -3.37 -0.21
N ARG A 89 -2.33 -3.80 0.02
CA ARG A 89 -3.27 -4.16 -1.07
C ARG A 89 -3.54 -2.99 -2.00
N ASN A 90 -3.65 -1.78 -1.47
CA ASN A 90 -3.80 -0.58 -2.29
C ASN A 90 -2.56 -0.31 -3.15
N PHE A 91 -1.35 -0.43 -2.59
CA PHE A 91 -0.11 -0.28 -3.35
C PHE A 91 0.03 -1.37 -4.42
N VAL A 92 -0.28 -2.63 -4.11
CA VAL A 92 -0.26 -3.74 -5.08
C VAL A 92 -1.20 -3.46 -6.27
N LYS A 93 -2.38 -2.87 -6.04
CA LYS A 93 -3.26 -2.44 -7.14
C LYS A 93 -2.60 -1.39 -8.05
N HIS A 94 -1.87 -0.44 -7.47
CA HIS A 94 -1.12 0.55 -8.26
C HIS A 94 0.01 -0.12 -9.04
N LEU A 95 0.74 -1.03 -8.40
CA LEU A 95 1.81 -1.80 -9.01
C LEU A 95 1.32 -2.60 -10.22
N ILE A 96 0.24 -3.38 -10.06
CA ILE A 96 -0.34 -4.16 -11.15
C ILE A 96 -0.82 -3.25 -12.28
N ARG A 97 -1.49 -2.14 -11.97
CA ARG A 97 -1.96 -1.17 -12.97
C ARG A 97 -0.81 -0.60 -13.81
N ASP A 98 0.31 -0.26 -13.17
CA ASP A 98 1.46 0.29 -13.89
C ASP A 98 2.22 -0.80 -14.67
N MET A 99 2.24 -2.06 -14.20
CA MET A 99 2.69 -3.22 -14.98
C MET A 99 1.83 -3.44 -16.24
N GLU A 100 0.50 -3.37 -16.11
CA GLU A 100 -0.43 -3.51 -17.24
C GLU A 100 -0.23 -2.39 -18.27
N ARG A 101 -0.08 -1.14 -17.83
CA ARG A 101 0.25 0.01 -18.70
C ARG A 101 1.57 -0.16 -19.42
N ALA A 102 2.55 -0.76 -18.74
CA ALA A 102 3.85 -1.08 -19.31
C ALA A 102 3.85 -2.38 -20.16
N SER A 103 2.67 -2.97 -20.42
CA SER A 103 2.50 -4.20 -21.20
C SER A 103 3.31 -5.40 -20.67
N TRP A 104 3.43 -5.52 -19.34
CA TRP A 104 4.07 -6.68 -18.72
C TRP A 104 3.22 -7.94 -18.89
N ASP A 105 3.88 -9.08 -19.07
CA ASP A 105 3.23 -10.38 -18.87
C ASP A 105 2.98 -10.59 -17.37
N ILE A 106 1.74 -10.35 -16.95
CA ILE A 106 1.32 -10.45 -15.54
C ILE A 106 1.43 -11.89 -15.02
N ASP A 107 1.26 -12.90 -15.88
CA ASP A 107 1.41 -14.30 -15.47
C ASP A 107 2.87 -14.64 -15.19
N ALA A 108 3.77 -14.24 -16.09
CA ALA A 108 5.20 -14.41 -15.90
C ALA A 108 5.72 -13.62 -14.68
N ALA A 109 5.25 -12.37 -14.51
CA ALA A 109 5.62 -11.53 -13.38
C ALA A 109 5.13 -12.11 -12.04
N ALA A 110 3.89 -12.62 -12.00
CA ALA A 110 3.35 -13.27 -10.82
C ALA A 110 4.12 -14.56 -10.49
N ALA A 111 4.51 -15.35 -11.49
CA ALA A 111 5.34 -16.53 -11.29
C ALA A 111 6.73 -16.14 -10.74
N ALA A 112 7.36 -15.10 -11.28
CA ALA A 112 8.66 -14.62 -10.81
C ALA A 112 8.62 -14.12 -9.35
N ALA A 113 7.54 -13.41 -8.95
CA ALA A 113 7.36 -12.86 -7.61
C ALA A 113 7.45 -13.92 -6.48
N ILE A 114 6.98 -15.15 -6.76
CA ILE A 114 6.92 -16.27 -5.80
C ILE A 114 7.94 -17.38 -6.09
N HIS A 115 8.95 -17.11 -6.91
CA HIS A 115 9.98 -18.08 -7.34
C HIS A 115 9.41 -19.32 -8.05
N GLY A 116 8.39 -19.11 -8.90
CA GLY A 116 7.83 -20.08 -9.85
C GLY A 116 7.03 -21.25 -9.25
N GLY A 117 6.46 -22.09 -10.12
CA GLY A 117 5.94 -23.42 -9.77
C GLY A 117 4.63 -23.46 -8.99
N VAL A 118 3.75 -22.47 -9.16
CA VAL A 118 2.38 -22.47 -8.62
C VAL A 118 1.41 -22.07 -9.73
N SER A 119 0.43 -22.91 -10.01
CA SER A 119 -0.69 -22.56 -10.88
C SER A 119 -1.80 -21.89 -10.07
N PHE A 120 -2.26 -20.74 -10.54
CA PHE A 120 -3.37 -20.03 -9.91
C PHE A 120 -4.70 -20.63 -10.37
N GLY A 121 -5.56 -21.00 -9.41
CA GLY A 121 -6.89 -21.52 -9.73
C GLY A 121 -7.82 -20.47 -10.37
N ARG A 122 -7.57 -19.19 -10.09
CA ARG A 122 -8.27 -18.04 -10.70
C ARG A 122 -7.26 -16.97 -11.09
N LYS A 123 -7.51 -16.27 -12.19
CA LYS A 123 -6.66 -15.13 -12.63
C LYS A 123 -6.55 -14.04 -11.55
N SER A 124 -7.61 -13.82 -10.78
CA SER A 124 -7.61 -12.86 -9.66
C SER A 124 -6.63 -13.21 -8.55
N HIS A 125 -6.22 -14.48 -8.42
CA HIS A 125 -5.27 -14.91 -7.38
C HIS A 125 -3.83 -14.46 -7.65
N ARG A 126 -3.51 -13.98 -8.86
CA ARG A 126 -2.19 -13.40 -9.18
C ARG A 126 -1.84 -12.23 -8.26
N ALA A 127 -2.86 -11.48 -7.81
CA ALA A 127 -2.67 -10.39 -6.84
C ALA A 127 -1.97 -10.87 -5.57
N PHE A 128 -2.25 -12.09 -5.09
CA PHE A 128 -1.61 -12.66 -3.91
C PHE A 128 -0.10 -12.90 -4.10
N ALA A 129 0.36 -13.14 -5.32
CA ALA A 129 1.79 -13.26 -5.60
C ALA A 129 2.52 -11.92 -5.46
N PHE A 130 1.89 -10.84 -5.94
CA PHE A 130 2.41 -9.49 -5.77
C PHE A 130 2.31 -9.02 -4.31
N GLU A 131 1.23 -9.34 -3.60
CA GLU A 131 1.13 -9.12 -2.15
C GLU A 131 2.24 -9.87 -1.41
N SER A 132 2.50 -11.14 -1.73
CA SER A 132 3.59 -11.94 -1.17
C SER A 132 4.95 -11.28 -1.40
N PHE A 133 5.24 -10.84 -2.63
CA PHE A 133 6.46 -10.11 -2.95
C PHE A 133 6.60 -8.83 -2.12
N VAL A 134 5.59 -7.96 -2.14
CA VAL A 134 5.61 -6.70 -1.40
C VAL A 134 5.77 -6.94 0.10
N CYS A 135 5.02 -7.89 0.68
CA CYS A 135 5.14 -8.24 2.10
C CYS A 135 6.54 -8.75 2.42
N ARG A 136 7.11 -9.63 1.59
CA ARG A 136 8.47 -10.14 1.80
C ARG A 136 9.49 -9.01 1.85
N GLU A 137 9.47 -8.10 0.87
CA GLU A 137 10.43 -6.99 0.80
C GLU A 137 10.19 -5.96 1.92
N MET A 138 8.94 -5.64 2.26
CA MET A 138 8.62 -4.61 3.25
C MET A 138 8.81 -5.06 4.69
N PHE A 139 8.51 -6.33 5.01
CA PHE A 139 8.68 -6.90 6.35
C PHE A 139 10.05 -7.54 6.58
N ASP A 140 10.93 -7.54 5.58
CA ASP A 140 12.31 -7.98 5.76
C ASP A 140 13.01 -7.16 6.87
N GLY A 141 13.59 -7.84 7.87
CA GLY A 141 14.22 -7.23 9.03
C GLY A 141 13.26 -6.58 10.03
N PHE A 142 11.97 -6.94 10.03
CA PHE A 142 10.99 -6.40 10.99
C PHE A 142 11.31 -6.72 12.46
N ASP A 143 12.06 -7.79 12.72
CA ASP A 143 12.52 -8.22 14.04
C ASP A 143 13.78 -7.50 14.52
N VAL A 144 14.38 -6.63 13.71
CA VAL A 144 15.65 -5.97 14.03
C VAL A 144 15.41 -4.54 14.57
N PRO A 145 15.82 -4.24 15.82
CA PRO A 145 15.88 -2.88 16.33
C PRO A 145 16.70 -1.98 15.40
N CYS A 146 16.18 -0.81 15.05
CA CYS A 146 16.89 0.13 14.18
C CYS A 146 18.22 0.65 14.76
N PHE A 147 18.47 0.47 16.07
CA PHE A 147 19.70 0.88 16.76
C PHE A 147 20.01 -0.04 17.94
N SER A 148 21.30 -0.21 18.22
CA SER A 148 21.82 -0.91 19.40
C SER A 148 21.78 0.01 20.63
N ALA A 149 20.59 0.27 21.18
CA ALA A 149 20.39 1.01 22.42
C ALA A 149 19.87 0.08 23.54
N GLY A 150 19.90 0.54 24.79
CA GLY A 150 19.27 -0.20 25.90
C GLY A 150 17.76 -0.33 25.70
N GLN A 151 17.18 -1.48 26.07
CA GLN A 151 15.78 -1.83 25.71
C GLN A 151 14.75 -0.78 26.15
N ARG A 152 14.94 -0.14 27.31
CA ARG A 152 14.03 0.93 27.78
C ARG A 152 14.08 2.19 26.91
N GLN A 153 15.28 2.65 26.54
CA GLN A 153 15.46 3.80 25.65
C GLN A 153 14.90 3.53 24.26
N GLN A 154 15.04 2.29 23.79
CA GLN A 154 14.45 1.83 22.54
C GLN A 154 12.91 1.90 22.59
N ARG A 155 12.30 1.41 23.67
CA ARG A 155 10.84 1.44 23.86
C ARG A 155 10.28 2.86 23.85
N GLU A 156 10.87 3.75 24.64
CA GLU A 156 10.47 5.17 24.72
C GLU A 156 10.61 5.86 23.35
N PHE A 157 11.72 5.61 22.64
CA PHE A 157 11.93 6.13 21.29
C PHE A 157 10.85 5.68 20.30
N PHE A 158 10.55 4.38 20.22
CA PHE A 158 9.55 3.88 19.27
C PHE A 158 8.14 4.35 19.61
N PHE A 159 7.84 4.51 20.90
CA PHE A 159 6.57 5.08 21.34
C PHE A 159 6.41 6.55 20.92
N ASP A 160 7.46 7.36 21.09
CA ASP A 160 7.45 8.75 20.64
C ASP A 160 7.32 8.86 19.12
N GLN A 161 7.99 7.98 18.37
CA GLN A 161 7.85 7.89 16.92
C GLN A 161 6.41 7.52 16.53
N PHE A 162 5.81 6.55 17.21
CA PHE A 162 4.41 6.15 16.97
C PHE A 162 3.46 7.33 17.18
N LYS A 163 3.60 8.07 18.30
CA LYS A 163 2.79 9.26 18.58
C LYS A 163 2.94 10.34 17.51
N LYS A 164 4.17 10.67 17.12
CA LYS A 164 4.45 11.70 16.11
C LYS A 164 3.82 11.34 14.76
N LEU A 165 4.06 10.12 14.30
CA LEU A 165 3.59 9.66 12.99
C LEU A 165 2.08 9.47 12.91
N LYS A 166 1.43 9.27 14.04
CA LYS A 166 -0.02 9.21 14.12
C LYS A 166 -0.66 10.60 13.97
N GLN A 167 0.01 11.65 14.44
CA GLN A 167 -0.46 13.03 14.34
C GLN A 167 -0.11 13.67 12.99
N GLU A 168 1.03 13.29 12.40
CA GLU A 168 1.48 13.79 11.10
C GLU A 168 0.83 13.04 9.93
N VAL A 169 -0.36 13.49 9.56
CA VAL A 169 -1.00 13.13 8.30
C VAL A 169 -0.63 14.22 7.29
N ASN A 170 -0.03 13.85 6.16
CA ASN A 170 0.19 14.69 4.95
C ASN A 170 1.59 15.29 4.67
N HIS A 171 2.59 15.18 5.55
CA HIS A 171 3.95 15.60 5.20
C HIS A 171 4.88 14.39 4.97
N TYR A 172 5.75 14.49 3.97
CA TYR A 172 6.84 13.54 3.84
C TYR A 172 7.83 13.76 4.99
N PRO A 173 8.27 12.69 5.65
CA PRO A 173 9.19 12.83 6.77
C PRO A 173 10.54 13.34 6.25
N PRO A 174 11.34 14.06 7.05
CA PRO A 174 12.69 14.41 6.63
C PRO A 174 13.52 13.17 6.28
N SER A 175 14.39 13.26 5.27
CA SER A 175 15.15 12.12 4.74
C SER A 175 16.05 11.43 5.76
N TYR A 176 16.56 12.19 6.72
CA TYR A 176 17.41 11.73 7.82
C TYR A 176 16.63 11.06 8.97
N SER A 177 15.31 11.26 9.02
CA SER A 177 14.46 10.63 10.03
C SER A 177 14.47 9.10 9.87
N PRO A 178 14.17 8.34 10.93
CA PRO A 178 14.06 6.88 10.86
C PRO A 178 13.07 6.41 9.80
N LEU A 179 11.89 7.03 9.72
CA LEU A 179 10.90 6.73 8.68
C LEU A 179 11.43 7.08 7.28
N GLY A 180 12.10 8.22 7.11
CA GLY A 180 12.67 8.62 5.82
C GLY A 180 13.73 7.62 5.33
N ARG A 181 14.62 7.16 6.22
CA ARG A 181 15.61 6.12 5.92
C ARG A 181 14.97 4.76 5.62
N PHE A 182 13.93 4.39 6.36
CA PHE A 182 13.14 3.19 6.10
C PHE A 182 12.51 3.24 4.70
N LEU A 183 11.80 4.32 4.37
CA LEU A 183 11.16 4.50 3.06
C LEU A 183 12.17 4.46 1.93
N LYS A 184 13.30 5.17 2.05
CA LYS A 184 14.38 5.15 1.06
C LYS A 184 14.89 3.73 0.83
N THR A 185 15.26 3.03 1.90
CA THR A 185 15.84 1.68 1.83
C THR A 185 14.85 0.71 1.20
N LYS A 186 13.60 0.70 1.67
CA LYS A 186 12.55 -0.18 1.18
C LYS A 186 12.15 0.11 -0.25
N TYR A 187 12.12 1.38 -0.67
CA TYR A 187 11.81 1.74 -2.05
C TYR A 187 12.87 1.19 -3.02
N LEU A 188 14.15 1.41 -2.70
CA LEU A 188 15.26 1.01 -3.57
C LEU A 188 15.41 -0.51 -3.69
N LEU A 189 14.91 -1.25 -2.68
CA LEU A 189 14.90 -2.70 -2.60
C LEU A 189 13.66 -3.30 -3.30
N LEU A 190 12.47 -2.75 -3.06
CA LEU A 190 11.21 -3.23 -3.63
C LEU A 190 11.07 -2.89 -5.12
N VAL A 191 11.45 -1.67 -5.53
CA VAL A 191 11.30 -1.21 -6.91
C VAL A 191 12.63 -1.37 -7.64
N HIS A 192 12.74 -2.41 -8.46
CA HIS A 192 13.94 -2.67 -9.24
C HIS A 192 14.15 -1.58 -10.32
N PRO A 193 15.38 -1.16 -10.67
CA PRO A 193 15.61 -0.17 -11.74
C PRO A 193 14.91 -0.51 -13.07
N LYS A 194 14.94 -1.79 -13.48
CA LYS A 194 14.22 -2.25 -14.68
C LYS A 194 12.69 -2.05 -14.57
N MET A 195 12.14 -2.26 -13.37
CA MET A 195 10.71 -2.06 -13.10
C MET A 195 10.34 -0.58 -13.21
N GLU A 196 11.10 0.29 -12.55
CA GLU A 196 10.88 1.73 -12.59
C GLU A 196 11.02 2.30 -14.00
N PHE A 197 12.08 1.92 -14.71
CA PHE A 197 12.28 2.34 -16.10
C PHE A 197 11.13 1.89 -16.99
N SER A 198 10.58 0.70 -16.75
CA SER A 198 9.43 0.21 -17.51
C SER A 198 8.15 1.01 -17.23
N PHE A 199 7.96 1.56 -16.03
CA PHE A 199 6.75 2.30 -15.67
C PHE A 199 6.80 3.76 -16.12
N SER A 200 7.99 4.38 -16.07
CA SER A 200 8.14 5.83 -16.26
C SER A 200 9.05 6.21 -17.43
N GLY A 201 9.70 5.24 -18.09
CA GLY A 201 10.66 5.47 -19.17
C GLY A 201 11.98 6.11 -18.73
N ASN A 202 12.19 6.29 -17.42
CA ASN A 202 13.39 6.91 -16.84
C ASN A 202 13.60 6.46 -15.38
N LEU A 203 14.71 6.89 -14.77
CA LEU A 203 15.07 6.61 -13.37
C LEU A 203 15.11 7.88 -12.50
N ALA A 204 14.36 8.92 -12.87
CA ALA A 204 14.36 10.20 -12.13
C ALA A 204 13.85 10.00 -10.69
N GLN A 205 12.82 9.17 -10.52
CA GLN A 205 12.24 8.84 -9.22
C GLN A 205 13.30 8.20 -8.30
N ARG A 206 14.05 7.21 -8.80
CA ARG A 206 15.15 6.57 -8.07
C ARG A 206 16.26 7.55 -7.71
N LYS A 207 16.60 8.48 -8.59
CA LYS A 207 17.63 9.50 -8.32
C LYS A 207 17.20 10.42 -7.19
N MET A 208 15.96 10.92 -7.21
CA MET A 208 15.40 11.72 -6.11
C MET A 208 15.43 10.97 -4.78
N VAL A 209 14.95 9.72 -4.75
CA VAL A 209 14.97 8.89 -3.53
C VAL A 209 16.40 8.64 -3.04
N ASN A 210 17.36 8.46 -3.94
CA ASN A 210 18.77 8.36 -3.56
C ASN A 210 19.33 9.65 -2.96
N ALA A 211 18.92 10.82 -3.45
CA ALA A 211 19.24 12.12 -2.88
C ALA A 211 18.54 12.39 -1.53
N GLY A 212 17.58 11.54 -1.14
CA GLY A 212 16.77 11.71 0.06
C GLY A 212 15.53 12.57 -0.17
N GLU A 213 15.20 12.88 -1.42
CA GLU A 213 13.98 13.58 -1.78
C GLU A 213 12.83 12.58 -2.01
N PHE A 214 11.60 13.05 -1.83
CA PHE A 214 10.41 12.24 -2.01
C PHE A 214 9.65 12.68 -3.27
N PRO A 215 9.59 11.81 -4.29
CA PRO A 215 8.90 12.09 -5.55
C PRO A 215 7.41 12.39 -5.35
N ASP A 216 6.90 13.39 -6.07
CA ASP A 216 5.48 13.75 -6.06
C ASP A 216 4.68 12.97 -7.12
N THR A 217 4.78 11.64 -7.10
CA THR A 217 4.04 10.76 -8.03
C THR A 217 3.00 9.93 -7.28
N ASP A 218 1.90 9.56 -7.95
CA ASP A 218 0.86 8.72 -7.35
C ASP A 218 1.40 7.36 -6.90
N PHE A 219 2.32 6.78 -7.68
CA PHE A 219 2.99 5.53 -7.34
C PHE A 219 3.82 5.68 -6.06
N PHE A 220 4.63 6.74 -5.96
CA PHE A 220 5.44 6.97 -4.77
C PHE A 220 4.59 7.32 -3.54
N LYS A 221 3.52 8.10 -3.71
CA LYS A 221 2.55 8.39 -2.63
C LYS A 221 1.92 7.12 -2.07
N ALA A 222 1.48 6.21 -2.95
CA ALA A 222 0.93 4.91 -2.55
C ALA A 222 1.98 4.05 -1.82
N PHE A 223 3.22 4.02 -2.33
CA PHE A 223 4.35 3.35 -1.67
C PHE A 223 4.63 3.94 -0.28
N ALA A 224 4.72 5.27 -0.17
CA ALA A 224 5.06 5.97 1.06
C ALA A 224 3.97 5.78 2.13
N GLU A 225 2.70 5.80 1.73
CA GLU A 225 1.59 5.49 2.65
C GLU A 225 1.65 4.05 3.15
N MET A 226 1.94 3.07 2.28
CA MET A 226 2.17 1.69 2.69
C MET A 226 3.34 1.59 3.69
N GLY A 227 4.49 2.17 3.35
CA GLY A 227 5.67 2.17 4.21
C GLY A 227 5.43 2.85 5.55
N ARG A 228 4.70 3.96 5.59
CA ARG A 228 4.29 4.65 6.83
C ARG A 228 3.47 3.73 7.73
N ARG A 229 2.49 2.99 7.19
CA ARG A 229 1.65 2.07 7.98
C ARG A 229 2.44 0.88 8.53
N ILE A 230 3.37 0.33 7.74
CA ILE A 230 4.25 -0.76 8.18
C ILE A 230 5.23 -0.27 9.24
N TRP A 231 5.78 0.93 9.08
CA TRP A 231 6.66 1.53 10.08
C TRP A 231 5.91 1.85 11.39
N LEU A 232 4.66 2.32 11.32
CA LEU A 232 3.81 2.47 12.50
C LEU A 232 3.60 1.15 13.23
N LEU A 233 3.36 0.05 12.49
CA LEU A 233 3.25 -1.29 13.05
C LEU A 233 4.56 -1.74 13.72
N HIS A 234 5.71 -1.43 13.11
CA HIS A 234 7.03 -1.69 13.68
C HIS A 234 7.27 -0.87 14.97
N CYS A 235 6.94 0.42 14.98
CA CYS A 235 7.00 1.24 16.19
C CYS A 235 6.12 0.65 17.30
N LEU A 236 4.91 0.20 16.96
CA LEU A 236 4.01 -0.43 17.92
C LEU A 236 4.64 -1.72 18.50
N ALA A 237 5.18 -2.59 17.64
CA ALA A 237 5.85 -3.83 18.03
C ALA A 237 6.99 -3.61 19.05
N PHE A 238 7.80 -2.57 18.85
CA PHE A 238 8.93 -2.25 19.73
C PHE A 238 8.60 -1.31 20.89
N SER A 239 7.38 -0.75 20.93
CA SER A 239 6.88 0.02 22.08
C SER A 239 6.30 -0.87 23.20
N CYS A 240 6.10 -2.16 22.91
CA CYS A 240 5.66 -3.17 23.86
C CYS A 240 6.66 -3.36 25.01
N GLY A 241 6.16 -3.68 26.22
CA GLY A 241 6.99 -4.13 27.34
C GLY A 241 7.61 -5.52 27.12
N GLU A 242 8.55 -5.91 27.99
CA GLU A 242 9.33 -7.16 27.90
C GLU A 242 8.47 -8.43 27.85
N GLU A 243 7.29 -8.43 28.47
CA GLU A 243 6.37 -9.57 28.49
C GLU A 243 5.63 -9.80 27.15
N GLN A 244 5.63 -8.80 26.28
CA GLN A 244 4.82 -8.76 25.06
C GLN A 244 5.70 -8.57 23.81
N GLN A 245 6.77 -9.35 23.72
CA GLN A 245 7.63 -9.35 22.54
C GLN A 245 6.83 -9.73 21.29
N VAL A 246 7.03 -8.93 20.24
CA VAL A 246 6.47 -9.21 18.92
C VAL A 246 7.56 -9.80 18.05
N SER A 247 7.30 -10.99 17.50
CA SER A 247 8.18 -11.59 16.51
C SER A 247 7.39 -11.98 15.27
N ILE A 248 8.08 -11.95 14.13
CA ILE A 248 7.50 -12.25 12.83
C ILE A 248 7.88 -13.67 12.40
N PHE A 249 6.98 -14.38 11.74
CA PHE A 249 7.27 -15.67 11.14
C PHE A 249 6.66 -15.79 9.74
N GLN A 250 7.27 -16.63 8.91
CA GLN A 250 6.77 -16.96 7.57
C GLN A 250 6.63 -18.47 7.44
N VAL A 251 5.60 -18.90 6.71
CA VAL A 251 5.36 -20.31 6.45
C VAL A 251 6.23 -20.77 5.30
N ARG A 252 6.98 -21.86 5.53
CA ARG A 252 7.81 -22.50 4.51
C ARG A 252 6.94 -23.06 3.38
N ARG A 253 7.39 -22.86 2.14
CA ARG A 253 6.80 -23.53 0.97
C ARG A 253 6.77 -25.04 1.18
N ARG A 254 5.64 -25.65 0.84
CA ARG A 254 5.31 -27.06 1.07
C ARG A 254 5.06 -27.47 2.51
N ALA A 255 4.88 -26.53 3.45
CA ALA A 255 4.42 -26.86 4.80
C ALA A 255 2.98 -27.38 4.78
N ARG A 256 2.66 -28.34 5.65
CA ARG A 256 1.28 -28.78 5.88
C ARG A 256 0.49 -27.65 6.52
N PHE A 257 -0.74 -27.46 6.08
CA PHE A 257 -1.61 -26.44 6.65
C PHE A 257 -1.87 -26.71 8.14
N SER A 258 -1.75 -25.68 8.96
CA SER A 258 -2.13 -25.70 10.37
C SER A 258 -3.03 -24.51 10.65
N GLY A 259 -4.30 -24.76 10.93
CA GLY A 259 -5.28 -23.71 11.24
C GLY A 259 -4.99 -22.96 12.55
N VAL A 260 -3.94 -23.31 13.29
CA VAL A 260 -3.46 -22.54 14.46
C VAL A 260 -2.55 -21.40 14.02
N TYR A 261 -1.67 -21.64 13.05
CA TYR A 261 -0.65 -20.68 12.61
C TYR A 261 -0.94 -20.06 11.24
N MET A 262 -1.91 -20.61 10.50
CA MET A 262 -2.13 -20.30 9.09
C MET A 262 -3.60 -19.99 8.82
N GLU A 263 -3.83 -18.99 7.97
CA GLU A 263 -5.13 -18.62 7.42
C GLU A 263 -5.05 -18.75 5.89
N SER A 264 -6.01 -19.43 5.26
CA SER A 264 -6.04 -19.55 3.79
C SER A 264 -6.67 -18.33 3.15
N VAL A 265 -5.98 -17.70 2.19
CA VAL A 265 -6.51 -16.54 1.45
C VAL A 265 -7.57 -16.92 0.40
N THR A 266 -7.69 -18.21 0.06
CA THR A 266 -8.59 -18.67 -1.02
C THR A 266 -9.98 -19.10 -0.54
N GLY A 267 -10.23 -19.15 0.77
CA GLY A 267 -11.55 -19.41 1.38
C GLY A 267 -12.24 -20.70 0.91
N GLY A 268 -12.17 -21.78 1.70
CA GLY A 268 -12.88 -23.03 1.41
C GLY A 268 -12.93 -23.98 2.61
N GLU A 269 -14.08 -24.63 2.80
CA GLU A 269 -14.32 -25.63 3.85
C GLU A 269 -13.38 -26.83 3.68
N ILE A 270 -12.77 -27.22 4.80
CA ILE A 270 -11.67 -28.20 4.92
C ILE A 270 -10.37 -27.69 4.28
N CYS A 271 -9.66 -26.84 5.01
CA CYS A 271 -8.27 -26.47 4.71
C CYS A 271 -7.31 -27.64 4.99
N SER A 272 -7.54 -28.81 4.38
CA SER A 272 -6.50 -29.83 4.26
C SER A 272 -5.68 -29.49 3.01
N GLY A 273 -4.41 -29.15 3.19
CA GLY A 273 -3.60 -28.70 2.07
C GLY A 273 -2.16 -28.43 2.42
N VAL A 274 -1.43 -28.01 1.40
CA VAL A 274 -0.01 -27.71 1.49
C VAL A 274 0.17 -26.25 1.09
N ALA A 275 0.86 -25.47 1.92
CA ALA A 275 1.15 -24.08 1.65
C ALA A 275 2.05 -23.96 0.41
N ALA A 276 1.59 -23.23 -0.59
CA ALA A 276 2.36 -22.92 -1.79
C ALA A 276 3.35 -21.78 -1.49
N PHE A 277 2.87 -20.68 -0.91
CA PHE A 277 3.67 -19.56 -0.47
C PHE A 277 2.95 -18.74 0.61
N THR A 278 3.72 -17.98 1.37
CA THR A 278 3.21 -17.01 2.35
C THR A 278 2.82 -15.73 1.62
N VAL A 279 1.56 -15.30 1.77
CA VAL A 279 1.06 -14.01 1.26
C VAL A 279 1.36 -12.91 2.26
N VAL A 280 1.03 -13.15 3.53
CA VAL A 280 1.28 -12.21 4.64
C VAL A 280 1.99 -12.97 5.77
N PRO A 281 3.10 -12.44 6.31
CA PRO A 281 3.75 -13.05 7.46
C PRO A 281 2.81 -13.13 8.66
N GLY A 282 3.01 -14.13 9.51
CA GLY A 282 2.35 -14.23 10.80
C GLY A 282 3.16 -13.54 11.89
N PHE A 283 2.56 -13.35 13.05
CA PHE A 283 3.21 -12.70 14.19
C PHE A 283 2.93 -13.45 15.49
N HIS A 284 3.95 -13.61 16.31
CA HIS A 284 3.77 -13.86 17.73
C HIS A 284 3.66 -12.51 18.42
N VAL A 285 2.64 -12.35 19.27
CA VAL A 285 2.41 -11.14 20.07
C VAL A 285 2.22 -11.59 21.51
N GLY A 286 3.32 -11.64 22.27
CA GLY A 286 3.36 -12.29 23.57
C GLY A 286 2.93 -13.75 23.47
N ARG A 287 1.83 -14.12 24.15
CA ARG A 287 1.26 -15.49 24.12
C ARG A 287 0.29 -15.75 22.96
N SER A 288 -0.07 -14.71 22.22
CA SER A 288 -1.04 -14.80 21.12
C SER A 288 -0.34 -15.01 19.79
N VAL A 289 -0.99 -15.74 18.89
CA VAL A 289 -0.54 -15.93 17.51
C VAL A 289 -1.50 -15.20 16.57
N VAL A 290 -0.95 -14.32 15.74
CA VAL A 290 -1.62 -13.79 14.57
C VAL A 290 -1.21 -14.68 13.39
N GLN A 291 -2.19 -15.31 12.76
CA GLN A 291 -1.98 -16.29 11.70
C GLN A 291 -1.31 -15.67 10.49
N SER A 292 -0.41 -16.43 9.87
CA SER A 292 0.16 -16.10 8.56
C SER A 292 -0.87 -16.40 7.48
N GLN A 293 -1.10 -15.46 6.58
CA GLN A 293 -1.97 -15.67 5.43
C GLN A 293 -1.20 -16.42 4.35
N VAL A 294 -1.69 -17.59 3.96
CA VAL A 294 -1.02 -18.49 3.01
C VAL A 294 -1.90 -18.78 1.81
N TYR A 295 -1.27 -18.93 0.65
CA TYR A 295 -1.91 -19.49 -0.53
C TYR A 295 -1.65 -20.99 -0.55
N LEU A 296 -2.71 -21.80 -0.68
CA LEU A 296 -2.60 -23.26 -0.72
C LEU A 296 -2.46 -23.76 -2.15
N TYR A 297 -1.73 -24.87 -2.33
CA TYR A 297 -1.75 -25.58 -3.60
C TYR A 297 -3.21 -26.02 -3.91
N PRO A 298 -3.63 -25.92 -5.19
CA PRO A 298 -4.89 -26.50 -5.59
C PRO A 298 -4.92 -27.98 -5.19
N LEU A 299 -6.01 -28.45 -4.59
CA LEU A 299 -6.21 -29.87 -4.33
C LEU A 299 -6.10 -30.61 -5.65
N ARG A 300 -5.09 -31.48 -5.76
CA ARG A 300 -4.96 -32.39 -6.90
C ARG A 300 -6.18 -33.32 -6.82
N THR A 301 -7.09 -33.25 -7.77
CA THR A 301 -8.12 -34.28 -7.92
C THR A 301 -7.42 -35.64 -8.03
N PRO A 302 -7.86 -36.66 -7.27
CA PRO A 302 -7.19 -37.96 -7.26
C PRO A 302 -7.37 -38.64 -8.62
N GLY A 303 -6.40 -38.43 -9.50
CA GLY A 303 -6.29 -39.08 -10.81
C GLY A 303 -4.85 -39.13 -11.36
N ALA A 304 -3.85 -38.61 -10.63
CA ALA A 304 -2.45 -38.67 -11.06
C ALA A 304 -1.58 -39.06 -9.86
N ALA A 305 -1.38 -40.37 -9.72
CA ALA A 305 -0.44 -40.96 -8.77
C ALA A 305 1.00 -40.52 -9.10
N ALA A 306 1.74 -40.06 -8.10
CA ALA A 306 3.18 -40.27 -7.98
C ALA A 306 3.68 -39.86 -6.58
N GLY A 307 4.25 -40.83 -5.86
CA GLY A 307 5.39 -40.64 -4.96
C GLY A 307 5.12 -40.04 -3.59
N ASN A 308 4.68 -40.89 -2.67
CA ASN A 308 4.63 -40.61 -1.24
C ASN A 308 6.05 -40.55 -0.65
N GLN A 309 6.48 -39.40 -0.12
CA GLN A 309 7.50 -39.31 0.93
C GLN A 309 7.16 -38.10 1.82
N PHE A 310 6.48 -38.36 2.93
CA PHE A 310 6.30 -37.40 4.01
C PHE A 310 7.28 -37.76 5.13
N SER A 311 8.32 -36.95 5.27
CA SER A 311 9.21 -37.01 6.43
C SER A 311 8.67 -36.15 7.56
N SER A 312 8.80 -36.70 8.77
CA SER A 312 8.30 -36.24 10.06
C SER A 312 8.77 -34.84 10.48
N ILE A 313 7.97 -34.23 11.36
CA ILE A 313 8.15 -32.92 11.99
C ILE A 313 9.38 -32.92 12.91
N ALA A 314 10.29 -31.96 12.72
CA ALA A 314 11.10 -31.29 13.76
C ALA A 314 11.97 -30.17 13.13
N ALA A 315 12.04 -29.02 13.83
CA ALA A 315 12.96 -27.90 13.65
C ALA A 315 12.94 -27.11 12.33
N VAL A 316 12.36 -25.89 12.33
CA VAL A 316 12.86 -24.76 11.50
C VAL A 316 12.53 -23.43 12.17
N VAL A 317 13.39 -23.00 13.10
CA VAL A 317 13.77 -21.58 13.23
C VAL A 317 15.21 -21.56 12.76
N ASP A 318 15.46 -21.14 11.51
CA ASP A 318 16.72 -20.46 11.21
C ASP A 318 16.66 -19.62 9.93
N ARG A 319 17.37 -18.50 10.07
CA ARG A 319 17.90 -17.48 9.17
C ARG A 319 17.64 -17.58 7.67
N GLN A 320 17.12 -16.47 7.15
CA GLN A 320 17.77 -15.64 6.13
C GLN A 320 18.85 -16.38 5.30
N GLU A 321 18.49 -16.84 4.10
CA GLU A 321 19.48 -16.94 3.03
C GLU A 321 18.93 -16.53 1.66
N LYS A 322 19.63 -15.53 1.13
CA LYS A 322 20.09 -15.39 -0.26
C LYS A 322 19.11 -14.88 -1.31
N ARG A 323 19.16 -13.54 -1.43
CA ARG A 323 19.33 -12.82 -2.70
C ARG A 323 19.77 -13.77 -3.83
N THR A 324 18.92 -13.96 -4.82
CA THR A 324 19.35 -14.41 -6.15
C THR A 324 18.91 -13.39 -7.17
N VAL A 325 19.86 -12.53 -7.50
CA VAL A 325 19.92 -11.74 -8.72
C VAL A 325 20.00 -12.74 -9.87
N PHE A 326 19.03 -12.74 -10.78
CA PHE A 326 19.24 -13.31 -12.11
C PHE A 326 19.63 -12.18 -13.06
N ILE A 327 20.95 -12.03 -13.24
CA ILE A 327 21.52 -11.50 -14.46
C ILE A 327 21.99 -12.73 -15.24
N THR A 328 21.26 -13.07 -16.29
CA THR A 328 21.86 -13.19 -17.61
C THR A 328 20.79 -12.79 -18.62
#